data_AF-A0AAD6HQD1-F1
#
_entry.id   AF-A0AAD6HQD1-F1
#
_cell.length_a   1.000
_cell.length_b   1.000
_cell.length_c   1.000
_cell.angle_alpha   90.00
_cell.angle_beta   90.00
_cell.angle_gamma   90.00
#
_symmetry.space_group_name_H-M   'P 1'
#
loop_
_entity.id
_entity.type
_entity.pdbx_description
1 polymer ?
#
loop_
_entity_poly.entity_id
_entity_poly.type
_entity_poly.pdbx_seq_one_letter_code
_entity_poly.pdbx_strand_id
1 'polypeptide(L)'
;MFSGHLSSLTNGHYLLDQLPVNWGAFGIYSRRGWLFKDNGDSHRLYGPIWVLVTPVGIYVQVADPDAISEIFQRRTDFIRPIEMYKVLEVYGPCISTATWAEWPRHRKILATPFNEKIMSFVWDERVEQTRQLLDAWADDQIVSVAKDIVSSKGLMIEEIFGNIFAINFAGHDTTANTLCFATYLLAAHPEVQDWVSEELQSVEVTSGNYGDVFSQLICCKAALL
;
A
#
# COMPACT_ATOMS: atom_id res chain seq x y z
N MET A 1 11.18 -2.89 36.28
CA MET A 1 11.94 -1.84 35.57
C MET A 1 11.48 -1.62 34.13
N PHE A 2 10.44 -2.30 33.62
CA PHE A 2 10.03 -2.26 32.20
C PHE A 2 8.77 -1.43 31.90
N SER A 3 8.15 -0.77 32.88
CA SER A 3 6.86 -0.07 32.68
C SER A 3 6.97 1.36 32.12
N GLY A 4 8.17 1.93 32.06
CA GLY A 4 8.36 3.36 31.76
C GLY A 4 8.46 3.73 30.28
N HIS A 5 8.72 2.78 29.38
CA HIS A 5 8.91 3.08 27.95
C HIS A 5 7.61 2.91 27.13
N LEU A 6 6.71 2.03 27.57
CA LEU A 6 5.41 1.79 26.92
C LEU A 6 4.33 2.82 27.30
N SER A 7 4.59 3.69 28.27
CA SER A 7 3.64 4.71 28.76
C SER A 7 3.51 5.93 27.84
N SER A 8 4.36 6.09 26.83
CA SER A 8 4.21 7.16 25.83
C SER A 8 3.09 6.87 24.83
N LEU A 9 2.68 5.60 24.68
CA LEU A 9 1.63 5.15 23.74
C LEU A 9 0.20 5.30 24.29
N THR A 10 0.05 5.67 25.58
CA THR A 10 -1.23 5.70 26.30
C THR A 10 -1.92 7.07 26.31
N ASN A 11 -1.35 8.11 25.68
CA ASN A 11 -1.97 9.44 25.61
C ASN A 11 -3.04 9.55 24.51
N GLY A 12 -4.11 8.76 24.60
CA GLY A 12 -5.24 8.84 23.68
C GLY A 12 -6.59 8.75 24.38
N HIS A 13 -7.59 9.46 23.85
CA HIS A 13 -8.99 9.43 24.30
C HIS A 13 -9.70 8.11 23.92
N TYR A 14 -9.11 6.95 24.23
CA TYR A 14 -9.72 5.66 23.93
C TYR A 14 -10.48 5.12 25.13
N LEU A 15 -11.60 4.44 24.88
CA LEU A 15 -12.49 3.92 25.92
C LEU A 15 -11.76 3.06 26.97
N LEU A 16 -10.80 2.23 26.54
CA LEU A 16 -10.03 1.37 27.44
C LEU A 16 -9.14 2.17 28.42
N ASP A 17 -8.67 3.35 28.02
CA ASP A 17 -7.80 4.21 28.84
C ASP A 17 -8.59 4.99 29.91
N GLN A 18 -9.92 5.05 29.77
CA GLN A 18 -10.82 5.70 30.73
C GLN A 18 -11.26 4.75 31.84
N LEU A 19 -11.00 3.45 31.71
CA LEU A 19 -11.34 2.46 32.73
C LEU A 19 -10.28 2.46 33.84
N PRO A 20 -10.66 2.29 35.12
CA PRO A 20 -9.73 2.29 36.25
C PRO A 20 -8.94 0.96 36.35
N VAL A 21 -8.47 0.45 35.22
CA VAL A 21 -7.76 -0.82 35.07
C VAL A 21 -6.47 -0.55 34.30
N ASN A 22 -5.33 -1.00 34.84
CA ASN A 22 -4.07 -0.96 34.10
C ASN A 22 -4.02 -2.16 33.14
N TRP A 23 -4.28 -1.90 31.86
CA TRP A 23 -4.27 -2.92 30.80
C TRP A 23 -2.87 -3.34 30.36
N GLY A 24 -1.80 -2.65 30.79
CA GLY A 24 -0.43 -2.93 30.36
C GLY A 24 -0.29 -3.07 28.84
N ALA A 25 0.48 -4.06 28.40
CA ALA A 25 0.69 -4.37 26.98
C ALA A 25 -0.61 -4.74 26.23
N PHE A 26 -1.58 -5.35 26.91
CA PHE A 26 -2.86 -5.72 26.29
C PHE A 26 -3.61 -4.48 25.78
N GLY A 27 -3.58 -3.38 26.51
CA GLY A 27 -4.22 -2.13 26.10
C GLY A 27 -3.60 -1.48 24.87
N ILE A 28 -2.31 -1.74 24.61
CA ILE A 28 -1.59 -1.23 23.43
C ILE A 28 -1.97 -2.06 22.20
N TYR A 29 -1.79 -3.38 22.28
CA TYR A 29 -1.98 -4.30 21.15
C TYR A 29 -3.45 -4.56 20.81
N SER A 30 -4.39 -4.20 21.68
CA SER A 30 -5.83 -4.32 21.41
C SER A 30 -6.40 -3.15 20.61
N ARG A 31 -5.59 -2.13 20.26
CA ARG A 31 -6.05 -0.95 19.52
C ARG A 31 -5.97 -1.18 18.02
N ARG A 32 -7.01 -0.79 17.27
CA ARG A 32 -6.92 -0.75 15.81
C ARG A 32 -5.80 0.22 15.39
N GLY A 33 -4.91 -0.24 14.52
CA GLY A 33 -3.76 0.55 14.05
C GLY A 33 -2.66 0.74 15.10
N TRP A 34 -2.60 -0.08 16.16
CA TRP A 34 -1.53 -0.02 17.16
C TRP A 34 -0.13 -0.06 16.53
N LEU A 35 0.04 -0.80 15.43
CA LEU A 35 1.28 -0.93 14.66
C LEU A 35 1.86 0.43 14.23
N PHE A 36 1.00 1.36 13.80
CA PHE A 36 1.43 2.70 13.37
C PHE A 36 1.94 3.54 14.53
N LYS A 37 1.31 3.40 15.71
CA LYS A 37 1.74 4.12 16.91
C LYS A 37 2.99 3.51 17.53
N ASP A 38 3.09 2.19 17.49
CA ASP A 38 4.24 1.43 17.99
C ASP A 38 5.51 1.80 17.22
N ASN A 39 5.42 2.08 15.91
CA ASN A 39 6.53 2.57 15.10
C ASN A 39 7.84 1.75 15.26
N GLY A 40 7.69 0.43 15.42
CA GLY A 40 8.79 -0.52 15.60
C GLY A 40 9.33 -0.63 17.03
N ASP A 41 8.77 0.07 18.01
CA ASP A 41 9.20 -0.01 19.41
C ASP A 41 9.09 -1.43 19.98
N SER A 42 8.05 -2.19 19.59
CA SER A 42 7.92 -3.59 20.01
C SER A 42 9.05 -4.46 19.46
N HIS A 43 9.50 -4.23 18.22
CA HIS A 43 10.64 -4.96 17.65
C HIS A 43 11.97 -4.56 18.29
N ARG A 44 12.11 -3.31 18.74
CA ARG A 44 13.27 -2.88 19.54
C ARG A 44 13.28 -3.53 20.92
N LEU A 45 12.11 -3.75 21.51
CA LEU A 45 11.97 -4.30 22.86
C LEU A 45 12.12 -5.83 22.90
N TYR A 46 11.38 -6.55 22.06
CA TYR A 46 11.31 -8.01 22.09
C TYR A 46 12.23 -8.70 21.08
N GLY A 47 12.81 -7.93 20.16
CA GLY A 47 13.66 -8.43 19.09
C GLY A 47 12.96 -8.52 17.73
N PRO A 48 13.68 -8.98 16.71
CA PRO A 48 13.22 -8.96 15.32
C PRO A 48 12.03 -9.91 15.09
N ILE A 49 11.87 -10.94 15.93
CA ILE A 49 10.73 -11.87 15.86
C ILE A 49 10.14 -12.04 17.24
N TRP A 50 8.83 -11.80 17.36
CA TRP A 50 8.09 -11.99 18.61
C TRP A 50 6.65 -12.42 18.34
N VAL A 51 5.95 -12.88 19.39
CA VAL A 51 4.62 -13.47 19.27
C VAL A 51 3.62 -12.69 20.12
N LEU A 52 2.56 -12.21 19.47
CA LEU A 52 1.39 -11.64 20.12
C LEU A 52 0.33 -12.73 20.33
N VAL A 53 0.11 -13.12 21.58
CA VAL A 53 -0.93 -14.08 21.96
C VAL A 53 -2.18 -13.32 22.37
N THR A 54 -3.28 -13.56 21.67
CA THR A 54 -4.59 -12.96 21.95
C THR A 54 -5.64 -14.06 22.18
N PRO A 55 -6.79 -13.76 22.82
CA PRO A 55 -7.87 -14.72 22.96
C PRO A 55 -8.43 -15.26 21.64
N VAL A 56 -8.26 -14.51 20.53
CA VAL A 56 -8.80 -14.87 19.20
C VAL A 56 -7.76 -15.51 18.29
N GLY A 57 -6.48 -15.48 18.64
CA GLY A 57 -5.42 -15.99 17.79
C GLY A 57 -4.01 -15.65 18.27
N ILE A 58 -3.04 -16.34 17.67
CA ILE A 58 -1.62 -16.13 17.90
C ILE A 58 -1.04 -15.51 16.62
N TYR A 59 -0.41 -14.35 16.76
CA TYR A 59 0.16 -13.61 15.65
C TYR A 59 1.68 -13.51 15.82
N VAL A 60 2.42 -14.06 14.87
CA VAL A 60 3.88 -13.93 14.83
C VAL A 60 4.23 -12.66 14.08
N GLN A 61 4.94 -11.75 14.74
CA GLN A 61 5.43 -10.50 14.18
C GLN A 61 6.88 -10.70 13.74
N VAL A 62 7.18 -10.37 12.48
CA VAL A 62 8.48 -10.64 11.86
C VAL A 62 9.02 -9.36 11.25
N ALA A 63 10.19 -8.92 11.72
CA ALA A 63 10.99 -7.82 11.19
C ALA A 63 12.44 -8.27 10.97
N ASP A 64 12.60 -9.52 10.52
CA ASP A 64 13.88 -10.11 10.12
C ASP A 64 13.89 -10.35 8.61
N PRO A 65 14.84 -9.78 7.84
CA PRO A 65 14.81 -9.84 6.37
C PRO A 65 15.01 -11.26 5.84
N ASP A 66 15.85 -12.07 6.49
CA ASP A 66 16.13 -13.44 6.06
C ASP A 66 14.91 -14.32 6.29
N ALA A 67 14.28 -14.21 7.46
CA ALA A 67 13.05 -14.92 7.77
C ALA A 67 11.90 -14.50 6.85
N ILE A 68 11.75 -13.21 6.56
CA ILE A 68 10.75 -12.71 5.60
C ILE A 68 11.00 -13.33 4.22
N SER A 69 12.24 -13.30 3.72
CA SER A 69 12.59 -13.90 2.44
C SER A 69 12.24 -15.39 2.39
N GLU A 70 12.57 -16.15 3.45
CA GLU A 70 12.24 -17.58 3.53
C GLU A 70 10.72 -17.83 3.53
N ILE A 71 9.96 -17.06 4.31
CA ILE A 71 8.49 -17.13 4.36
C ILE A 71 7.88 -16.94 2.97
N PHE A 72 8.34 -15.92 2.23
CA PHE A 72 7.82 -15.63 0.88
C PHE A 72 8.22 -16.69 -0.17
N GLN A 73 9.39 -17.32 -0.02
CA GLN A 73 9.82 -18.42 -0.89
C GLN A 73 9.00 -19.69 -0.63
N ARG A 74 8.66 -19.96 0.63
CA ARG A 74 7.89 -21.14 1.09
C ARG A 74 6.37 -20.91 1.07
N ARG A 75 5.86 -20.38 -0.04
CA ARG A 75 4.45 -19.99 -0.22
C ARG A 75 3.41 -21.10 0.03
N THR A 76 3.81 -22.38 -0.03
CA THR A 76 2.93 -23.52 0.28
C THR A 76 2.79 -23.77 1.78
N ASP A 77 3.80 -23.39 2.56
CA ASP A 77 3.87 -23.61 3.99
C ASP A 77 3.24 -22.42 4.73
N PHE A 78 3.39 -21.22 4.18
CA PHE A 78 2.83 -19.97 4.69
C PHE A 78 1.70 -19.49 3.78
N ILE A 79 0.52 -20.08 3.97
CA ILE A 79 -0.67 -19.74 3.18
C ILE A 79 -1.26 -18.42 3.68
N ARG A 80 -1.60 -17.53 2.74
CA ARG A 80 -2.31 -16.29 3.03
C ARG A 80 -3.61 -16.58 3.79
N PRO A 81 -3.88 -15.91 4.93
CA PRO A 81 -5.12 -16.11 5.67
C PRO A 81 -6.29 -15.41 4.95
N ILE A 82 -6.90 -16.09 3.97
CA ILE A 82 -7.94 -15.54 3.07
C ILE A 82 -9.11 -14.90 3.85
N GLU A 83 -9.44 -15.45 5.02
CA GLU A 83 -10.47 -14.94 5.92
C GLU A 83 -10.28 -13.45 6.28
N MET A 84 -9.04 -12.97 6.40
CA MET A 84 -8.73 -11.57 6.67
C MET A 84 -8.96 -10.65 5.47
N TYR A 85 -9.03 -11.21 4.27
CA TYR A 85 -9.16 -10.49 3.00
C TYR A 85 -10.60 -10.54 2.45
N LYS A 86 -11.55 -11.14 3.17
CA LYS A 86 -12.96 -11.25 2.76
C LYS A 86 -13.63 -9.93 2.41
N VAL A 87 -13.15 -8.81 2.98
CA VAL A 87 -13.62 -7.46 2.60
C VAL A 87 -13.42 -7.14 1.12
N LEU A 88 -12.47 -7.79 0.45
CA LEU A 88 -12.20 -7.64 -0.98
C LEU A 88 -13.15 -8.46 -1.85
N GLU A 89 -13.92 -9.39 -1.28
CA GLU A 89 -14.88 -10.23 -2.01
C GLU A 89 -16.23 -9.54 -2.24
N VAL A 90 -16.22 -8.22 -2.48
CA VAL A 90 -17.44 -7.42 -2.71
C VAL A 90 -18.30 -8.01 -3.84
N TYR A 91 -17.63 -8.56 -4.85
CA TYR A 91 -18.24 -9.23 -5.98
C TYR A 91 -17.79 -10.70 -6.07
N GLY A 92 -17.47 -11.34 -4.94
CA GLY A 92 -16.95 -12.72 -4.91
C GLY A 92 -15.42 -12.81 -5.02
N PRO A 93 -14.87 -14.03 -5.17
CA PRO A 93 -13.43 -14.25 -5.08
C PRO A 93 -12.63 -13.45 -6.13
N CYS A 94 -11.56 -12.81 -5.67
CA CYS A 94 -10.65 -12.03 -6.50
C CYS A 94 -9.23 -12.61 -6.42
N ILE A 95 -8.26 -12.07 -7.15
CA ILE A 95 -6.87 -12.55 -7.12
C ILE A 95 -6.25 -12.63 -5.71
N SER A 96 -6.70 -11.78 -4.78
CA SER A 96 -6.22 -11.76 -3.39
C SER A 96 -6.87 -12.80 -2.49
N THR A 97 -8.02 -13.35 -2.89
CA THR A 97 -8.80 -14.32 -2.09
C THR A 97 -9.03 -15.64 -2.81
N ALA A 98 -8.65 -15.74 -4.09
CA ALA A 98 -8.75 -16.95 -4.90
C ALA A 98 -7.97 -18.10 -4.27
N THR A 99 -8.57 -19.29 -4.33
CA THR A 99 -7.94 -20.51 -3.85
C THR A 99 -6.68 -20.84 -4.68
N TRP A 100 -5.79 -21.68 -4.14
CA TRP A 100 -4.59 -22.12 -4.87
C TRP A 100 -4.90 -22.78 -6.22
N ALA A 101 -6.03 -23.47 -6.35
CA ALA A 101 -6.45 -24.10 -7.60
C ALA A 101 -6.94 -23.08 -8.64
N GLU A 102 -7.60 -22.01 -8.20
CA GLU A 102 -8.20 -20.99 -9.08
C GLU A 102 -7.23 -19.84 -9.38
N TRP A 103 -6.28 -19.58 -8.49
CA TRP A 103 -5.35 -18.47 -8.59
C TRP A 103 -4.61 -18.39 -9.93
N PRO A 104 -4.13 -19.49 -10.55
CA PRO A 104 -3.52 -19.43 -11.87
C PRO A 104 -4.46 -18.86 -12.95
N ARG A 105 -5.76 -19.16 -12.87
CA ARG A 105 -6.79 -18.63 -13.79
C ARG A 105 -6.95 -17.12 -13.59
N HIS A 106 -7.15 -16.67 -12.35
CA HIS A 106 -7.28 -15.24 -12.03
C HIS A 106 -6.02 -14.47 -12.45
N ARG A 107 -4.83 -15.00 -12.12
CA ARG A 107 -3.56 -14.38 -12.48
C ARG A 107 -3.36 -14.27 -13.98
N LYS A 108 -3.69 -15.31 -14.75
CA LYS A 108 -3.53 -15.30 -16.21
C LYS A 108 -4.37 -14.19 -16.87
N ILE A 109 -5.62 -14.04 -16.43
CA ILE A 109 -6.52 -13.00 -16.93
C ILE A 109 -5.97 -11.62 -16.56
N LEU A 110 -5.59 -11.45 -15.29
CA LEU A 110 -5.16 -10.16 -14.76
C LEU A 110 -3.76 -9.73 -15.16
N ALA A 111 -2.85 -10.64 -15.49
CA ALA A 111 -1.50 -10.28 -15.92
C ALA A 111 -1.49 -9.68 -17.33
N THR A 112 -2.49 -10.00 -18.16
CA THR A 112 -2.52 -9.61 -19.58
C THR A 112 -2.50 -8.09 -19.77
N PRO A 113 -3.28 -7.28 -19.02
CA PRO A 113 -3.22 -5.82 -19.10
C PRO A 113 -1.90 -5.18 -18.63
N PHE A 114 -1.11 -5.87 -17.80
CA PHE A 114 0.16 -5.35 -17.28
C PHE A 114 1.33 -5.80 -18.15
N ASN A 115 1.41 -5.27 -19.37
CA ASN A 115 2.53 -5.48 -20.27
C ASN A 115 3.06 -4.15 -20.83
N GLU A 116 4.29 -4.15 -21.32
CA GLU A 116 5.00 -2.95 -21.80
C GLU A 116 4.22 -2.16 -22.86
N LYS A 117 3.52 -2.85 -23.77
CA LYS A 117 2.74 -2.19 -24.84
C LYS A 117 1.55 -1.41 -24.29
N ILE A 118 0.90 -1.92 -23.25
CA ILE A 118 -0.20 -1.20 -22.59
C ILE A 118 0.38 -0.10 -21.68
N MET A 119 1.56 -0.32 -21.09
CA MET A 119 2.19 0.66 -20.22
C MET A 119 2.56 1.95 -20.95
N SER A 120 2.93 1.89 -22.23
CA SER A 120 3.15 3.11 -23.03
C SER A 120 1.86 3.92 -23.26
N PHE A 121 0.74 3.26 -23.52
CA PHE A 121 -0.57 3.93 -23.62
C PHE A 121 -0.98 4.53 -22.27
N VAL A 122 -0.80 3.78 -21.19
CA VAL A 122 -1.08 4.26 -19.83
C VAL A 122 -0.18 5.45 -19.50
N TRP A 123 1.09 5.43 -19.89
CA TRP A 123 2.01 6.55 -19.67
C TRP A 123 1.48 7.84 -20.30
N ASP A 124 1.08 7.80 -21.58
CA ASP A 124 0.56 8.97 -22.27
C ASP A 124 -0.68 9.56 -21.55
N GLU A 125 -1.62 8.70 -21.14
CA GLU A 125 -2.80 9.10 -20.35
C GLU A 125 -2.42 9.68 -18.98
N ARG A 126 -1.41 9.12 -18.30
CA ARG A 126 -0.96 9.60 -16.99
C ARG A 126 -0.30 10.96 -17.07
N VAL A 127 0.50 11.20 -18.12
CA VAL A 127 1.09 12.52 -18.36
C VAL A 127 -0.02 13.55 -18.57
N GLU A 128 -1.06 13.21 -19.35
CA GLU A 128 -2.21 14.09 -19.56
C GLU A 128 -3.00 14.37 -18.27
N GLN A 129 -3.35 13.34 -17.50
CA GLN A 129 -4.04 13.49 -16.20
C GLN A 129 -3.22 14.31 -15.20
N THR A 130 -1.89 14.14 -15.19
CA THR A 130 -1.00 14.91 -14.31
C THR A 130 -0.96 16.38 -14.71
N ARG A 131 -0.95 16.70 -16.00
CA ARG A 131 -1.05 18.09 -16.47
C ARG A 131 -2.37 18.74 -16.04
N GLN A 132 -3.49 18.04 -16.22
CA GLN A 132 -4.80 18.53 -15.77
C GLN A 132 -4.86 18.76 -14.26
N LEU A 133 -4.21 17.90 -13.47
CA LEU A 133 -4.09 18.08 -12.02
C LEU A 133 -3.29 19.34 -11.68
N LEU A 134 -2.16 19.57 -12.35
CA LEU A 134 -1.32 20.76 -12.14
C LEU A 134 -2.06 22.05 -12.53
N ASP A 135 -2.79 22.05 -13.64
CA ASP A 135 -3.61 23.18 -14.07
C ASP A 135 -4.69 23.50 -13.03
N ALA A 136 -5.39 22.47 -12.52
CA ALA A 136 -6.39 22.64 -11.48
C ALA A 136 -5.80 23.16 -10.15
N TRP A 137 -4.58 22.74 -9.81
CA TRP A 137 -3.86 23.25 -8.63
C TRP A 137 -3.40 24.70 -8.80
N ALA A 138 -2.99 25.10 -10.01
CA ALA A 138 -2.62 26.48 -10.31
C ALA A 138 -3.82 27.43 -10.24
N ASP A 139 -5.01 26.94 -10.61
CA ASP A 139 -6.26 27.70 -10.61
C ASP A 139 -7.02 27.64 -9.25
N ASP A 140 -6.41 27.09 -8.21
CA ASP A 140 -6.97 26.91 -6.84
C ASP A 140 -8.30 26.12 -6.82
N GLN A 141 -8.52 25.26 -7.82
CA GLN A 141 -9.69 24.39 -7.95
C GLN A 141 -9.35 22.97 -7.48
N ILE A 142 -9.29 22.74 -6.17
CA ILE A 142 -9.15 21.37 -5.64
C ILE A 142 -10.51 20.67 -5.72
N VAL A 143 -10.73 19.89 -6.78
CA VAL A 143 -11.90 19.02 -6.94
C VAL A 143 -11.50 17.57 -6.71
N SER A 144 -12.15 16.90 -5.76
CA SER A 144 -11.99 15.45 -5.55
C SER A 144 -12.48 14.69 -6.79
N VAL A 145 -11.60 13.91 -7.43
CA VAL A 145 -11.87 13.20 -8.71
C VAL A 145 -12.41 11.78 -8.47
N ALA A 146 -12.99 11.48 -7.31
CA ALA A 146 -13.69 10.22 -7.12
C ALA A 146 -14.99 10.21 -7.95
N LYS A 147 -14.89 9.81 -9.22
CA LYS A 147 -16.06 9.60 -10.10
C LYS A 147 -16.14 8.14 -10.51
N ASP A 148 -17.24 7.53 -10.11
CA ASP A 148 -17.58 6.12 -10.24
C ASP A 148 -17.48 5.56 -11.66
N ILE A 149 -16.93 4.35 -11.77
CA ILE A 149 -17.20 3.43 -12.90
C ILE A 149 -18.20 2.39 -12.40
N VAL A 150 -19.47 2.57 -12.76
CA VAL A 150 -20.50 1.51 -12.61
C VAL A 150 -21.23 1.35 -13.95
N SER A 151 -21.55 0.08 -14.26
CA SER A 151 -22.45 -0.44 -15.33
C SER A 151 -21.69 -1.03 -16.53
N SER A 152 -22.00 -2.21 -17.11
CA SER A 152 -23.14 -3.14 -17.05
C SER A 152 -22.73 -4.57 -17.47
N LYS A 153 -23.67 -5.52 -17.32
CA LYS A 153 -23.59 -6.99 -17.39
C LYS A 153 -22.96 -7.65 -18.65
N GLY A 154 -22.13 -8.69 -18.46
CA GLY A 154 -22.18 -9.95 -19.23
C GLY A 154 -20.90 -10.83 -19.34
N LEU A 155 -20.59 -11.66 -18.33
CA LEU A 155 -19.80 -12.94 -18.25
C LEU A 155 -19.40 -13.10 -16.77
N MET A 156 -19.86 -14.12 -15.98
CA MET A 156 -19.75 -14.22 -14.49
C MET A 156 -19.18 -12.95 -13.87
N ILE A 157 -20.00 -11.91 -13.98
CA ILE A 157 -19.67 -10.47 -13.94
C ILE A 157 -19.00 -10.10 -12.62
N GLU A 158 -19.36 -10.88 -11.62
CA GLU A 158 -18.92 -10.86 -10.25
C GLU A 158 -17.39 -11.04 -10.17
N GLU A 159 -16.80 -12.05 -10.81
CA GLU A 159 -15.35 -12.29 -10.74
C GLU A 159 -14.56 -11.17 -11.45
N ILE A 160 -15.09 -10.62 -12.55
CA ILE A 160 -14.46 -9.52 -13.28
C ILE A 160 -14.52 -8.25 -12.44
N PHE A 161 -15.70 -7.89 -11.90
CA PHE A 161 -15.82 -6.73 -11.02
C PHE A 161 -15.06 -6.91 -9.71
N GLY A 162 -14.96 -8.13 -9.16
CA GLY A 162 -14.21 -8.41 -7.95
C GLY A 162 -12.71 -8.18 -8.16
N ASN A 163 -12.18 -8.63 -9.30
CA ASN A 163 -10.79 -8.35 -9.66
C ASN A 163 -10.54 -6.87 -9.99
N ILE A 164 -11.45 -6.20 -10.71
CA ILE A 164 -11.36 -4.75 -10.98
C ILE A 164 -11.40 -3.95 -9.67
N PHE A 165 -12.35 -4.27 -8.78
CA PHE A 165 -12.48 -3.66 -7.47
C PHE A 165 -11.22 -3.86 -6.64
N ALA A 166 -10.70 -5.09 -6.57
CA ALA A 166 -9.49 -5.39 -5.82
C ALA A 166 -8.27 -4.63 -6.36
N ILE A 167 -8.10 -4.52 -7.68
CA ILE A 167 -6.99 -3.76 -8.29
C ILE A 167 -7.15 -2.27 -8.05
N ASN A 168 -8.34 -1.71 -8.26
CA ASN A 168 -8.60 -0.30 -8.03
C ASN A 168 -8.40 0.08 -6.56
N PHE A 169 -8.92 -0.73 -5.64
CA PHE A 169 -8.75 -0.52 -4.20
C PHE A 169 -7.27 -0.62 -3.80
N ALA A 170 -6.56 -1.64 -4.29
CA ALA A 170 -5.13 -1.79 -4.02
C ALA A 170 -4.30 -0.63 -4.59
N GLY A 171 -4.63 -0.14 -5.78
CA GLY A 171 -3.88 0.90 -6.48
C GLY A 171 -4.22 2.34 -6.07
N HIS A 172 -5.42 2.59 -5.54
CA HIS A 172 -5.86 3.95 -5.19
C HIS A 172 -5.19 4.46 -3.91
N ASP A 173 -5.45 3.81 -2.78
CA ASP A 173 -5.00 4.30 -1.47
C ASP A 173 -3.49 4.20 -1.29
N THR A 174 -2.86 3.15 -1.86
CA THR A 174 -1.40 2.99 -1.74
C THR A 174 -0.67 4.05 -2.54
N THR A 175 -1.02 4.26 -3.82
CA THR A 175 -0.38 5.27 -4.67
C THR A 175 -0.60 6.68 -4.15
N ALA A 176 -1.82 7.02 -3.70
CA ALA A 176 -2.11 8.33 -3.13
C ALA A 176 -1.28 8.62 -1.88
N ASN A 177 -1.19 7.65 -0.96
CA ASN A 177 -0.35 7.81 0.24
C ASN A 177 1.13 7.87 -0.11
N THR A 178 1.62 7.04 -1.03
CA THR A 178 3.02 7.10 -1.50
C THR A 178 3.36 8.47 -2.06
N LEU A 179 2.52 9.03 -2.93
CA LEU A 179 2.72 10.38 -3.47
C LEU A 179 2.67 11.45 -2.39
N CYS A 180 1.72 11.35 -1.44
CA CYS A 180 1.61 12.28 -0.32
C CYS A 180 2.90 12.29 0.54
N PHE A 181 3.40 11.11 0.92
CA PHE A 181 4.66 11.01 1.66
C PHE A 181 5.86 11.48 0.84
N ALA A 182 5.93 11.12 -0.45
CA ALA A 182 6.99 11.56 -1.34
C ALA A 182 7.04 13.09 -1.45
N THR A 183 5.89 13.74 -1.71
CA THR A 183 5.81 15.21 -1.77
C THR A 183 6.16 15.86 -0.43
N TYR A 184 5.68 15.31 0.69
CA TYR A 184 6.02 15.80 2.03
C TYR A 184 7.52 15.70 2.30
N LEU A 185 8.15 14.56 2.00
CA LEU A 185 9.57 14.34 2.21
C LEU A 185 10.42 15.22 1.29
N LEU A 186 10.05 15.38 0.02
CA LEU A 186 10.75 16.31 -0.88
C LEU A 186 10.69 17.75 -0.38
N ALA A 187 9.54 18.19 0.16
CA ALA A 187 9.42 19.52 0.74
C ALA A 187 10.24 19.69 2.04
N ALA A 188 10.46 18.61 2.79
CA ALA A 188 11.28 18.61 4.01
C ALA A 188 12.78 18.46 3.74
N HIS A 189 13.17 17.98 2.56
CA HIS A 189 14.54 17.66 2.15
C HIS A 189 14.92 18.35 0.83
N PRO A 190 15.21 19.67 0.85
CA PRO A 190 15.54 20.45 -0.35
C PRO A 190 16.71 19.85 -1.16
N GLU A 191 17.68 19.23 -0.49
CA GLU A 191 18.82 18.57 -1.14
C GLU A 191 18.39 17.41 -2.05
N VAL A 192 17.36 16.65 -1.66
CA VAL A 192 16.80 15.56 -2.47
C VAL A 192 15.89 16.13 -3.56
N GLN A 193 15.16 17.20 -3.24
CA GLN A 193 14.32 17.89 -4.21
C GLN A 193 15.13 18.47 -5.37
N ASP A 194 16.26 19.14 -5.08
CA ASP A 194 17.16 19.68 -6.08
C ASP A 194 17.77 18.56 -6.93
N TRP A 195 18.21 17.46 -6.30
CA TRP A 195 18.74 16.29 -7.00
C TRP A 195 17.73 15.68 -8.00
N VAL A 196 16.47 15.54 -7.59
CA VAL A 196 15.39 15.10 -8.48
C VAL A 196 15.10 16.14 -9.57
N SER A 197 15.14 17.44 -9.24
CA SER A 197 14.89 18.52 -10.20
C SER A 197 15.94 18.56 -11.31
N GLU A 198 17.22 18.39 -10.97
CA GLU A 198 18.32 18.33 -11.94
C GLU A 198 18.14 17.19 -12.94
N GLU A 199 17.73 16.00 -12.47
CA GLU A 199 17.39 14.88 -13.35
C GLU A 199 16.23 15.25 -14.29
N LEU A 200 15.13 15.79 -13.75
CA LEU A 200 13.96 16.14 -14.54
C LEU A 200 14.25 17.22 -15.59
N GLN A 201 15.15 18.17 -15.31
CA GLN A 201 15.57 19.19 -16.29
C GLN A 201 16.41 18.60 -17.43
N SER A 202 17.07 17.47 -17.19
CA SER A 202 17.89 16.78 -18.21
C SER A 202 17.08 15.87 -19.14
N VAL A 203 15.84 15.52 -18.76
CA VAL A 203 14.99 14.56 -19.48
C VAL A 203 13.93 15.28 -20.30
N GLU A 204 13.89 15.01 -21.60
CA GLU A 204 12.84 15.51 -22.49
C GLU A 204 11.63 14.56 -22.52
N VAL A 205 10.52 14.96 -21.90
CA VAL A 205 9.29 14.16 -21.86
C VAL A 205 8.56 14.25 -23.22
N THR A 206 8.81 13.28 -24.10
CA THR A 206 8.11 13.13 -25.38
C THR A 206 7.09 11.96 -25.32
N SER A 207 5.92 12.13 -25.96
CA SER A 207 4.87 11.09 -25.93
C SER A 207 5.30 9.85 -26.71
N GLY A 208 4.82 8.68 -26.26
CA GLY A 208 5.13 7.40 -26.91
C GLY A 208 6.51 6.80 -26.63
N ASN A 209 7.39 7.47 -25.87
CA ASN A 209 8.71 6.93 -25.49
C ASN A 209 8.86 6.61 -23.99
N TYR A 210 7.85 5.93 -23.43
CA TYR A 210 7.83 5.49 -22.03
C TYR A 210 9.13 4.78 -21.63
N GLY A 211 9.58 3.81 -22.42
CA GLY A 211 10.74 2.98 -22.08
C GLY A 211 12.02 3.79 -21.90
N ASP A 212 12.32 4.70 -22.83
CA ASP A 212 13.54 5.49 -22.77
C ASP A 212 13.48 6.53 -21.64
N VAL A 213 12.34 7.22 -21.49
CA VAL A 213 12.16 8.22 -20.43
C VAL A 213 12.22 7.55 -19.04
N PHE A 214 11.45 6.48 -18.83
CA PHE A 214 11.41 5.77 -17.55
C PHE A 214 12.76 5.18 -17.15
N SER A 215 13.58 4.76 -18.12
CA SER A 215 14.93 4.26 -17.84
C SER A 215 15.84 5.33 -17.22
N GLN A 216 15.68 6.59 -17.64
CA GLN A 216 16.50 7.74 -17.23
C GLN A 216 16.12 8.34 -15.88
N LEU A 217 14.91 8.07 -15.38
CA LEU A 217 14.36 8.62 -14.11
C LEU A 217 14.93 7.93 -12.85
N ILE A 218 16.25 7.81 -12.74
CA ILE A 218 16.94 7.06 -11.68
C ILE A 218 16.70 7.71 -10.31
N CYS A 219 16.84 9.02 -10.21
CA CYS A 219 16.66 9.80 -8.99
C CYS A 219 15.19 9.78 -8.57
N CYS A 220 14.26 9.98 -9.50
CA CYS A 220 12.82 9.85 -9.21
C CYS A 220 12.46 8.44 -8.71
N LYS A 221 13.00 7.39 -9.33
CA LYS A 221 12.77 5.99 -8.89
C LYS A 221 13.33 5.76 -7.49
N ALA A 222 14.52 6.30 -7.19
CA ALA A 222 15.14 6.19 -5.88
C ALA A 222 14.35 6.94 -4.80
N ALA A 223 13.77 8.10 -5.11
CA ALA A 223 12.95 8.87 -4.18
C ALA A 223 11.58 8.22 -3.86
N LEU A 224 11.13 7.28 -4.70
CA LEU A 224 9.83 6.60 -4.56
C LEU A 224 9.92 5.18 -3.97
N LEU A 225 11.13 4.66 -3.72
CA LEU A 225 11.39 3.31 -3.17
C LEU A 225 11.82 3.37 -1.70
#